data_AF-A0A960W6M5-F1
#
_entry.id   AF-A0A960W6M5-F1
#
_cell.length_a   1.000
_cell.length_b   1.000
_cell.length_c   1.000
_cell.angle_alpha   90.00
_cell.angle_beta   90.00
_cell.angle_gamma   90.00
#
_symmetry.space_group_name_H-M   'P 1'
#
loop_
_entity.id
_entity.type
_entity.pdbx_description
1 polymer ?
#
loop_
_entity_poly.entity_id
_entity_poly.type
_entity_poly.pdbx_seq_one_letter_code
_entity_poly.pdbx_strand_id
1 'polypeptide(L)'
;MNSNQFVMNERIFWEIIELLDWNKKTIKDILQKAIEKLSQMSIQDIYEFQEMLSEKLFDLDTKKHAENIGSRCYSETTTFSPDIFLYSRASVIAEGKEFYNQVLSNPELMPKDMDFEYLLYLAPDAYKLKTGKDWNYTPVRYPYETFFNKEGWSIKTNPIETTIKKKVAV
;
A
#
# COMPACT_ATOMS: atom_id res chain seq x y z
N MET A 1 -22.05 -29.93 -1.56
CA MET A 1 -21.32 -28.89 -0.81
C MET A 1 -21.13 -27.74 -1.77
N ASN A 2 -21.87 -26.64 -1.61
CA ASN A 2 -21.72 -25.48 -2.49
C ASN A 2 -20.43 -24.75 -2.11
N SER A 3 -19.36 -25.07 -2.82
CA SER A 3 -18.15 -24.25 -2.89
C SER A 3 -18.53 -22.94 -3.58
N ASN A 4 -19.06 -22.00 -2.80
CA ASN A 4 -19.08 -20.60 -3.21
C ASN A 4 -17.62 -20.14 -3.17
N GLN A 5 -16.90 -20.46 -4.25
CA GLN A 5 -15.48 -20.23 -4.37
C GLN A 5 -15.30 -18.73 -4.62
N PHE A 6 -15.12 -17.98 -3.53
CA PHE A 6 -14.76 -16.57 -3.61
C PHE A 6 -13.36 -16.49 -4.21
N VAL A 7 -13.27 -16.27 -5.52
CA VAL A 7 -12.01 -15.96 -6.19
C VAL A 7 -11.62 -14.54 -5.82
N MET A 8 -10.36 -14.35 -5.42
CA MET A 8 -9.83 -13.02 -5.07
C MET A 8 -10.06 -12.04 -6.21
N ASN A 9 -10.63 -10.89 -5.86
CA ASN A 9 -10.87 -9.74 -6.74
C ASN A 9 -10.91 -8.48 -5.88
N GLU A 10 -10.95 -7.30 -6.50
CA GLU A 10 -10.90 -6.04 -5.76
C GLU A 10 -12.01 -5.89 -4.72
N ARG A 11 -13.24 -6.34 -4.98
CA ARG A 11 -14.32 -6.31 -3.98
C ARG A 11 -13.95 -7.15 -2.76
N ILE A 12 -13.48 -8.39 -2.98
CA ILE A 12 -13.09 -9.28 -1.88
C ILE A 12 -11.87 -8.75 -1.11
N PHE A 13 -10.91 -8.16 -1.81
CA PHE A 13 -9.77 -7.50 -1.19
C PHE A 13 -10.23 -6.47 -0.15
N TRP A 14 -11.10 -5.54 -0.56
CA TRP A 14 -11.62 -4.52 0.34
C TRP A 14 -12.51 -5.10 1.45
N GLU A 15 -13.33 -6.11 1.17
CA GLU A 15 -14.10 -6.82 2.21
C GLU A 15 -13.21 -7.46 3.28
N ILE A 16 -11.99 -7.89 2.94
CA ILE A 16 -11.03 -8.41 3.93
C ILE A 16 -10.41 -7.27 4.74
N ILE A 17 -10.08 -6.13 4.11
CA ILE A 17 -9.57 -4.94 4.79
C ILE A 17 -10.62 -4.38 5.77
N GLU A 18 -11.90 -4.39 5.42
CA GLU A 18 -13.00 -3.95 6.30
C GLU A 18 -13.16 -4.80 7.57
N LEU A 19 -12.54 -5.99 7.63
CA LEU A 19 -12.55 -6.84 8.83
C LEU A 19 -11.55 -6.38 9.91
N LEU A 20 -10.70 -5.38 9.63
CA LEU A 20 -9.83 -4.78 10.63
C LEU A 20 -10.66 -4.13 11.73
N ASP A 21 -10.54 -4.65 12.97
CA ASP A 21 -11.39 -4.25 14.08
C ASP A 21 -10.68 -3.22 14.97
N TRP A 22 -10.75 -1.95 14.58
CA TRP A 22 -10.11 -0.83 15.29
C TRP A 22 -10.62 -0.59 16.72
N ASN A 23 -11.68 -1.28 17.15
CA ASN A 23 -12.14 -1.25 18.54
C ASN A 23 -11.30 -2.16 19.47
N LYS A 24 -10.38 -2.96 18.90
CA LYS A 24 -9.52 -3.86 19.66
C LYS A 24 -8.28 -3.14 20.21
N LYS A 25 -7.78 -3.64 21.33
CA LYS A 25 -6.65 -3.04 22.06
C LYS A 25 -5.28 -3.50 21.58
N THR A 26 -5.22 -4.62 20.86
CA THR A 26 -3.96 -5.18 20.39
C THR A 26 -3.98 -5.33 18.88
N ILE A 27 -2.84 -5.11 18.23
CA ILE A 27 -2.66 -5.26 16.78
C ILE A 27 -3.09 -6.65 16.31
N LYS A 28 -2.73 -7.69 17.08
CA LYS A 28 -3.13 -9.07 16.80
C LYS A 28 -4.64 -9.20 16.70
N ASP A 29 -5.38 -8.63 17.65
CA ASP A 29 -6.84 -8.72 17.68
C ASP A 29 -7.50 -7.87 16.58
N ILE A 30 -6.88 -6.74 16.18
CA ILE A 30 -7.34 -5.91 15.05
C ILE A 30 -7.33 -6.73 13.76
N LEU A 31 -6.22 -7.45 13.49
CA LEU A 31 -6.01 -8.21 12.26
C LEU A 31 -6.71 -9.57 12.23
N GLN A 32 -7.05 -10.12 13.40
CA GLN A 32 -7.44 -11.53 13.56
C GLN A 32 -8.53 -11.96 12.58
N LYS A 33 -9.63 -11.20 12.48
CA LYS A 33 -10.77 -11.55 11.62
C LYS A 33 -10.38 -11.57 10.14
N ALA A 34 -9.56 -10.62 9.71
CA ALA A 34 -9.09 -10.53 8.33
C ALA A 34 -8.15 -11.71 7.98
N ILE A 35 -7.22 -12.03 8.89
CA ILE A 35 -6.30 -13.18 8.75
C ILE A 35 -7.09 -14.50 8.69
N GLU A 36 -8.02 -14.70 9.62
CA GLU A 36 -8.87 -15.90 9.66
C GLU A 36 -9.68 -16.05 8.38
N LYS A 37 -10.30 -14.96 7.91
CA LYS A 37 -11.06 -14.95 6.65
C LYS A 37 -10.19 -15.30 5.45
N LEU A 38 -9.02 -14.67 5.31
CA LEU A 38 -8.12 -14.91 4.19
C LEU A 38 -7.54 -16.34 4.23
N SER A 39 -7.25 -16.89 5.40
CA SER A 39 -6.72 -18.26 5.56
C SER A 39 -7.68 -19.37 5.08
N GLN A 40 -8.99 -19.08 5.08
CA GLN A 40 -10.03 -19.99 4.58
C GLN A 40 -10.09 -20.03 3.04
N MET A 41 -9.53 -19.05 2.35
CA MET A 41 -9.47 -18.99 0.88
C MET A 41 -8.40 -19.93 0.30
N SER A 42 -8.31 -20.06 -1.02
CA SER A 42 -7.26 -20.90 -1.62
C SER A 42 -5.88 -20.26 -1.45
N ILE A 43 -4.80 -21.04 -1.57
CA ILE A 43 -3.43 -20.48 -1.53
C ILE A 43 -3.23 -19.45 -2.64
N GLN A 44 -3.79 -19.71 -3.83
CA GLN A 44 -3.74 -18.75 -4.93
C GLN A 44 -4.41 -17.43 -4.55
N ASP A 45 -5.56 -17.46 -3.88
CA ASP A 45 -6.24 -16.24 -3.45
C ASP A 45 -5.41 -15.45 -2.42
N ILE A 46 -4.64 -16.11 -1.57
CA ILE A 46 -3.72 -15.43 -0.63
C ILE A 46 -2.60 -14.72 -1.41
N TYR A 47 -2.05 -15.34 -2.45
CA TYR A 47 -1.07 -14.68 -3.33
C TYR A 47 -1.69 -13.53 -4.12
N GLU A 48 -2.91 -13.70 -4.64
CA GLU A 48 -3.62 -12.61 -5.33
C GLU A 48 -3.95 -11.45 -4.38
N PHE A 49 -4.28 -11.73 -3.12
CA PHE A 49 -4.45 -10.68 -2.10
C PHE A 49 -3.16 -9.89 -1.92
N GLN A 50 -2.02 -10.60 -1.79
CA GLN A 50 -0.72 -9.94 -1.66
C GLN A 50 -0.40 -9.07 -2.87
N GLU A 51 -0.69 -9.55 -4.08
CA GLU A 51 -0.48 -8.78 -5.30
C GLU A 51 -1.37 -7.54 -5.37
N MET A 52 -2.63 -7.62 -4.94
CA MET A 52 -3.52 -6.46 -4.87
C MET A 52 -3.05 -5.45 -3.82
N LEU A 53 -2.63 -5.91 -2.63
CA LEU A 53 -2.00 -5.05 -1.63
C LEU A 53 -0.78 -4.33 -2.22
N SER A 54 0.05 -5.08 -2.94
CA SER A 54 1.25 -4.58 -3.62
C SER A 54 0.93 -3.48 -4.63
N GLU A 55 -0.09 -3.69 -5.47
CA GLU A 55 -0.58 -2.71 -6.44
C GLU A 55 -1.02 -1.40 -5.74
N LYS A 56 -1.86 -1.49 -4.70
CA LYS A 56 -2.36 -0.29 -4.02
C LYS A 56 -1.25 0.49 -3.32
N LEU A 57 -0.26 -0.20 -2.76
CA LEU A 57 0.93 0.44 -2.19
C LEU A 57 1.76 1.13 -3.29
N PHE A 58 1.96 0.47 -4.43
CA PHE A 58 2.70 1.00 -5.58
C PHE A 58 2.04 2.26 -6.16
N ASP A 59 0.71 2.29 -6.25
CA ASP A 59 -0.04 3.46 -6.74
C ASP A 59 0.17 4.70 -5.86
N LEU A 60 0.35 4.51 -4.55
CA LEU A 60 0.66 5.59 -3.60
C LEU A 60 2.16 5.92 -3.54
N ASP A 61 3.04 5.14 -4.17
CA ASP A 61 4.49 5.37 -4.20
C ASP A 61 4.87 6.55 -5.10
N THR A 62 4.59 7.76 -4.67
CA THR A 62 4.89 8.97 -5.45
C THR A 62 5.56 10.02 -4.58
N LYS A 63 6.36 10.88 -5.21
CA LYS A 63 6.98 12.02 -4.52
C LYS A 63 5.94 12.91 -3.80
N LYS A 64 4.80 13.19 -4.46
CA LYS A 64 3.74 14.03 -3.90
C LYS A 64 3.12 13.45 -2.63
N HIS A 65 2.90 12.14 -2.59
CA HIS A 65 2.40 11.46 -1.39
C HIS A 65 3.47 11.46 -0.29
N ALA A 66 4.74 11.22 -0.64
CA ALA A 66 5.85 11.22 0.31
C ALA A 66 6.12 12.60 0.95
N GLU A 67 5.91 13.69 0.22
CA GLU A 67 5.97 15.08 0.72
C GLU A 67 4.86 15.39 1.75
N ASN A 68 3.86 14.53 1.88
CA ASN A 68 2.65 14.79 2.65
C ASN A 68 2.46 13.85 3.86
N ILE A 69 3.48 13.17 4.37
CA ILE A 69 3.34 12.26 5.54
C ILE A 69 3.62 12.90 6.92
N GLY A 70 3.70 14.23 6.99
CA GLY A 70 3.90 14.95 8.26
C GLY A 70 5.38 15.21 8.57
N SER A 71 5.79 15.00 9.83
CA SER A 71 7.13 15.39 10.31
C SER A 71 8.29 14.66 9.62
N ARG A 72 8.00 13.49 9.04
CA ARG A 72 8.95 12.61 8.34
C ARG A 72 8.79 12.67 6.82
N CYS A 73 8.14 13.71 6.31
CA CYS A 73 7.93 13.89 4.88
C CYS A 73 9.22 13.94 4.07
N TYR A 74 9.11 13.53 2.82
CA TYR A 74 10.17 13.71 1.84
C TYR A 74 10.45 15.19 1.64
N SER A 75 11.73 15.55 1.73
CA SER A 75 12.26 16.83 1.28
C SER A 75 13.66 16.61 0.74
N GLU A 76 14.05 17.42 -0.25
CA GLU A 76 15.40 17.41 -0.83
C GLU A 76 16.50 17.72 0.19
N THR A 77 16.13 18.29 1.34
CA THR A 77 17.06 18.78 2.37
C THR A 77 17.04 17.96 3.66
N THR A 78 16.20 16.92 3.76
CA THR A 78 16.05 16.13 4.99
C THR A 78 16.31 14.65 4.74
N THR A 79 16.67 13.95 5.81
CA THR A 79 16.75 12.48 5.77
C THR A 79 15.34 11.91 5.65
N PHE A 80 15.10 11.15 4.58
CA PHE A 80 13.84 10.47 4.33
C PHE A 80 14.00 8.96 4.56
N SER A 81 13.04 8.35 5.27
CA SER A 81 13.02 6.90 5.50
C SER A 81 12.04 6.22 4.52
N PRO A 82 12.55 5.36 3.63
CA PRO A 82 11.71 4.60 2.70
C PRO A 82 10.66 3.73 3.42
N ASP A 83 11.03 3.13 4.55
CA ASP A 83 10.19 2.22 5.33
C ASP A 83 9.03 2.96 5.98
N ILE A 84 9.29 4.12 6.59
CA ILE A 84 8.24 4.92 7.22
C ILE A 84 7.18 5.33 6.18
N PHE A 85 7.61 5.72 4.97
CA PHE A 85 6.67 6.04 3.91
C PHE A 85 5.89 4.82 3.43
N LEU A 86 6.51 3.64 3.32
CA LEU A 86 5.80 2.40 3.04
C LEU A 86 4.71 2.13 4.10
N TYR A 87 5.02 2.34 5.37
CA TYR A 87 4.07 2.08 6.46
C TYR A 87 2.96 3.13 6.53
N SER A 88 3.23 4.38 6.14
CA SER A 88 2.19 5.40 5.94
C SER A 88 1.28 5.08 4.75
N ARG A 89 1.78 4.47 3.66
CA ARG A 89 0.92 3.98 2.57
C ARG A 89 0.06 2.81 3.04
N ALA A 90 0.60 1.93 3.89
CA ALA A 90 -0.14 0.83 4.47
C ALA A 90 -1.28 1.31 5.38
N SER A 91 -1.11 2.39 6.16
CA SER A 91 -2.19 2.96 6.99
C SER A 91 -3.35 3.51 6.15
N VAL A 92 -3.06 4.12 4.99
CA VAL A 92 -4.09 4.57 4.05
C VAL A 92 -4.97 3.41 3.56
N ILE A 93 -4.35 2.29 3.19
CA ILE A 93 -5.09 1.11 2.74
C ILE A 93 -5.90 0.51 3.89
N ALA A 94 -5.33 0.47 5.09
CA ALA A 94 -5.98 -0.09 6.28
C ALA A 94 -7.25 0.68 6.71
N GLU A 95 -7.34 1.97 6.41
CA GLU A 95 -8.54 2.79 6.64
C GLU A 95 -9.71 2.39 5.73
N GLY A 96 -9.41 1.79 4.57
CA GLY A 96 -10.41 1.24 3.64
C GLY A 96 -10.49 1.95 2.29
N LYS A 97 -11.39 1.44 1.46
CA LYS A 97 -11.47 1.76 0.02
C LYS A 97 -11.73 3.24 -0.25
N GLU A 98 -12.68 3.84 0.46
CA GLU A 98 -13.09 5.23 0.25
C GLU A 98 -11.94 6.18 0.57
N PHE A 99 -11.24 5.95 1.69
CA PHE A 99 -10.12 6.78 2.09
C PHE A 99 -8.93 6.60 1.15
N TYR A 100 -8.61 5.35 0.77
CA TYR A 100 -7.59 5.06 -0.23
C TYR A 100 -7.82 5.85 -1.53
N ASN A 101 -9.04 5.83 -2.07
CA ASN A 101 -9.35 6.55 -3.31
C ASN A 101 -9.24 8.07 -3.16
N GLN A 102 -9.63 8.62 -2.01
CA GLN A 102 -9.48 10.05 -1.73
C GLN A 102 -8.00 10.45 -1.71
N VAL A 103 -7.18 9.72 -0.97
CA VAL A 103 -5.73 9.98 -0.88
C VAL A 103 -5.06 9.82 -2.23
N LEU A 104 -5.37 8.74 -2.96
CA LEU A 104 -4.84 8.50 -4.31
C LEU A 104 -5.08 9.69 -5.26
N SER A 105 -6.26 10.30 -5.16
CA SER A 105 -6.62 11.47 -5.97
C SER A 105 -6.04 12.79 -5.42
N ASN A 106 -5.77 12.87 -4.13
CA ASN A 106 -5.30 14.05 -3.44
C ASN A 106 -4.23 13.71 -2.38
N PRO A 107 -2.93 13.79 -2.76
CA PRO A 107 -1.82 13.46 -1.86
C PRO A 107 -1.78 14.26 -0.56
N GLU A 108 -2.38 15.44 -0.50
CA GLU A 108 -2.42 16.27 0.73
C GLU A 108 -3.19 15.58 1.87
N LEU A 109 -4.11 14.67 1.53
CA LEU A 109 -4.89 13.89 2.48
C LEU A 109 -4.12 12.72 3.11
N MET A 110 -2.85 12.51 2.73
CA MET A 110 -2.00 11.52 3.40
C MET A 110 -2.04 11.74 4.93
N PRO A 111 -2.30 10.67 5.72
CA PRO A 111 -2.21 10.71 7.17
C PRO A 111 -0.86 11.27 7.63
N LYS A 112 -0.90 12.26 8.53
CA LYS A 112 0.32 12.86 9.07
C LYS A 112 0.78 12.05 10.28
N ASP A 113 2.04 11.59 10.24
CA ASP A 113 2.67 10.87 11.35
C ASP A 113 1.93 9.59 11.79
N MET A 114 1.23 8.95 10.84
CA MET A 114 0.52 7.69 11.04
C MET A 114 1.14 6.59 10.18
N ASP A 115 1.19 5.39 10.73
CA ASP A 115 1.67 4.19 10.06
C ASP A 115 0.85 2.96 10.45
N PHE A 116 0.93 1.92 9.63
CA PHE A 116 0.38 0.61 9.96
C PHE A 116 1.18 -0.49 9.25
N GLU A 117 2.46 -0.64 9.63
CA GLU A 117 3.36 -1.69 9.11
C GLU A 117 2.69 -3.07 9.12
N TYR A 118 1.88 -3.34 10.16
CA TYR A 118 1.30 -4.65 10.39
C TYR A 118 0.39 -5.17 9.28
N LEU A 119 -0.14 -4.30 8.41
CA LEU A 119 -0.89 -4.72 7.23
C LEU A 119 -0.06 -5.59 6.28
N LEU A 120 1.25 -5.36 6.20
CA LEU A 120 2.17 -6.11 5.34
C LEU A 120 2.26 -7.60 5.72
N TYR A 121 1.93 -7.94 6.96
CA TYR A 121 1.95 -9.31 7.46
C TYR A 121 0.62 -10.06 7.29
N LEU A 122 -0.44 -9.42 6.79
CA LEU A 122 -1.77 -10.02 6.72
C LEU A 122 -1.80 -11.29 5.84
N ALA A 123 -1.23 -11.24 4.64
CA ALA A 123 -1.12 -12.42 3.76
C ALA A 123 -0.12 -13.47 4.28
N PRO A 124 1.11 -13.10 4.72
CA PRO A 124 2.02 -14.02 5.40
C PRO A 124 1.37 -14.78 6.56
N ASP A 125 0.65 -14.09 7.45
CA ASP A 125 0.01 -14.69 8.62
C ASP A 125 -1.15 -15.59 8.22
N ALA A 126 -1.97 -15.18 7.24
CA ALA A 126 -3.04 -16.03 6.71
C ALA A 126 -2.50 -17.31 6.07
N TYR A 127 -1.39 -17.21 5.33
CA TYR A 127 -0.72 -18.36 4.74
C TYR A 127 -0.13 -19.29 5.80
N LYS A 128 0.53 -18.74 6.82
CA LYS A 128 1.08 -19.50 7.94
C LYS A 128 -0.04 -20.22 8.69
N LEU A 129 -1.16 -19.54 8.96
CA LEU A 129 -2.34 -20.12 9.60
C LEU A 129 -2.92 -21.27 8.77
N LYS A 130 -3.03 -21.10 7.45
CA LYS A 130 -3.58 -22.11 6.53
C LYS A 130 -2.69 -23.35 6.39
N THR A 131 -1.38 -23.15 6.28
CA THR A 131 -0.46 -24.20 5.80
C THR A 131 0.49 -24.72 6.86
N GLY A 132 0.66 -23.99 7.97
CA GLY A 132 1.72 -24.21 8.95
C GLY A 132 3.13 -23.83 8.47
N LYS A 133 3.28 -23.36 7.23
CA LYS A 133 4.57 -23.06 6.59
C LYS A 133 4.86 -21.56 6.58
N ASP A 134 6.14 -21.21 6.55
CA ASP A 134 6.56 -19.82 6.44
C ASP A 134 6.28 -19.27 5.05
N TRP A 135 6.05 -17.95 5.00
CA TRP A 135 5.81 -17.23 3.76
C TRP A 135 7.12 -17.07 2.99
N ASN A 136 7.12 -17.52 1.73
CA ASN A 136 8.23 -17.32 0.81
C ASN A 136 7.67 -16.92 -0.55
N TYR A 137 7.01 -15.77 -0.58
CA TYR A 137 6.46 -15.19 -1.78
C TYR A 137 6.72 -13.69 -1.80
N THR A 138 7.19 -13.21 -2.95
CA THR A 138 7.41 -11.79 -3.21
C THR A 138 6.50 -11.40 -4.36
N PRO A 139 5.65 -10.37 -4.20
CA PRO A 139 4.82 -9.93 -5.30
C PRO A 139 5.67 -9.45 -6.48
N VAL A 140 5.28 -9.86 -7.68
CA VAL A 140 6.06 -9.74 -8.92
C VAL A 140 5.55 -8.65 -9.85
N ARG A 141 4.25 -8.33 -9.83
CA ARG A 141 3.67 -7.33 -10.75
C ARG A 141 4.03 -5.90 -10.36
N TYR A 142 3.93 -5.58 -9.08
CA TYR A 142 4.08 -4.22 -8.57
C TYR A 142 4.92 -4.22 -7.29
N PRO A 143 6.26 -4.27 -7.36
CA PRO A 143 7.09 -4.25 -6.16
C PRO A 143 6.76 -3.02 -5.30
N TYR A 144 6.30 -3.22 -4.07
CA TYR A 144 5.69 -2.15 -3.26
C TYR A 144 6.68 -1.27 -2.50
N GLU A 145 7.96 -1.66 -2.49
CA GLU A 145 9.02 -0.91 -1.82
C GLU A 145 9.09 0.52 -2.36
N THR A 146 9.43 1.46 -1.47
CA THR A 146 9.48 2.88 -1.83
C THR A 146 10.49 3.14 -2.96
N PHE A 147 10.13 4.05 -3.88
CA PHE A 147 10.85 4.39 -5.11
C PHE A 147 10.73 3.39 -6.27
N PHE A 148 9.92 2.34 -6.18
CA PHE A 148 9.73 1.40 -7.30
C PHE A 148 8.79 1.96 -8.38
N ASN A 149 7.85 2.82 -8.03
CA ASN A 149 7.05 3.55 -9.02
C ASN A 149 7.84 4.71 -9.60
N LYS A 150 8.74 4.40 -10.54
CA LYS A 150 9.64 5.39 -11.18
C LYS A 150 8.88 6.55 -11.82
N GLU A 151 7.69 6.31 -12.34
CA GLU A 151 6.84 7.37 -12.90
C GLU A 151 6.32 8.31 -11.81
N GLY A 152 5.84 7.77 -10.70
CA GLY A 152 5.37 8.53 -9.53
C GLY A 152 6.44 9.40 -8.85
N TRP A 153 7.71 9.05 -9.04
CA TRP A 153 8.87 9.82 -8.55
C TRP A 153 9.52 10.71 -9.62
N SER A 154 9.14 10.57 -10.88
CA SER A 154 9.69 11.40 -11.96
C SER A 154 9.10 12.81 -11.94
N ILE A 155 9.97 13.82 -12.05
CA ILE A 155 9.51 15.19 -12.32
C ILE A 155 9.10 15.21 -13.79
N LYS A 156 7.80 15.29 -14.08
CA LYS A 156 7.34 15.64 -15.43
C LYS A 156 7.76 17.08 -15.70
N THR A 157 8.93 17.26 -16.29
CA THR A 157 9.32 18.55 -16.85
C THR A 157 8.41 18.82 -18.04
N ASN A 158 7.58 19.86 -17.96
CA ASN A 158 6.84 20.31 -19.13
C ASN A 158 7.87 20.71 -20.20
N PRO A 159 7.82 20.17 -21.44
CA PRO A 159 8.77 20.48 -22.51
C PRO A 159 8.84 21.97 -22.90
N ILE A 160 7.92 22.80 -22.38
CA ILE A 160 7.77 24.20 -22.76
C ILE A 160 8.84 25.09 -22.11
N GLU A 161 9.37 24.75 -20.93
CA GLU A 161 10.36 25.60 -20.25
C GLU A 161 11.80 25.45 -20.77
N THR A 162 12.14 24.35 -21.43
CA THR A 162 13.50 24.11 -21.93
C THR A 162 13.82 24.96 -23.17
N THR A 163 12.82 25.48 -23.86
CA THR A 163 13.01 26.27 -25.09
C THR A 163 13.36 27.75 -24.80
N ILE A 164 12.92 28.29 -23.66
CA ILE A 164 13.12 29.72 -23.35
C ILE A 164 14.56 30.01 -22.92
N LYS A 165 15.26 29.06 -22.27
CA LYS A 165 16.65 29.26 -21.81
C LYS A 165 17.71 29.20 -22.92
N LYS A 166 17.37 28.84 -24.15
CA LYS A 166 18.33 28.83 -25.29
C LYS A 166 18.29 30.07 -26.19
N LYS A 167 17.41 31.05 -25.94
CA LYS A 167 17.23 32.23 -26.81
C LYS A 167 17.77 33.56 -26.28
N VAL A 168 18.47 33.58 -25.13
CA VAL A 168 19.05 34.81 -24.55
C VAL A 168 20.59 34.73 -24.43
N ALA A 169 21.22 34.00 -25.36
CA ALA A 169 22.67 34.07 -25.56
C ALA A 169 22.92 34.46 -27.02
N VAL A 170 22.80 35.75 -27.31
CA VAL A 170 23.40 36.43 -28.47
C VAL A 170 24.07 37.69 -27.93
#